data_AF-A0A519WZ79-F1
#
_entry.id   AF-A0A519WZ79-F1
#
_cell.length_a   1.000
_cell.length_b   1.000
_cell.length_c   1.000
_cell.angle_alpha   90.00
_cell.angle_beta   90.00
_cell.angle_gamma   90.00
#
_symmetry.space_group_name_H-M   'P 1'
#
loop_
_entity.id
_entity.type
_entity.pdbx_description
1 polymer ?
#
loop_
_entity_poly.entity_id
_entity_poly.type
_entity_poly.pdbx_seq_one_letter_code
_entity_poly.pdbx_strand_id
1 'polypeptide(L)'
;MVELEYFFDGKNGVVEVYQLIRFATDEPWSIVLDGELLGSIEKLHDTWRQDSGNDLSTELFNGITQHIDDQYFNSLPQEICSRWPNLVEKVVLQSDTAYMVICKEGISFKSFERIFSRFVPGLLKDEWAIKFQVFNHDFSDDFSLNATPLVYKKETFGWEKVSR
;
A
#
# COMPACT_ATOMS: atom_id res chain seq x y z
N MET A 1 -9.08 2.60 5.02
CA MET A 1 -9.18 1.19 5.45
C MET A 1 -8.32 0.33 4.55
N VAL A 2 -7.55 -0.57 5.13
CA VAL A 2 -6.74 -1.59 4.47
C VAL A 2 -7.24 -2.93 4.98
N GLU A 3 -7.46 -3.88 4.08
CA GLU A 3 -7.85 -5.25 4.41
C GLU A 3 -6.90 -6.22 3.71
N LEU A 4 -6.44 -7.23 4.45
CA LEU A 4 -5.59 -8.30 3.94
C LEU A 4 -6.15 -9.65 4.35
N GLU A 5 -5.91 -10.64 3.51
CA GLU A 5 -6.15 -12.04 3.83
C GLU A 5 -4.81 -12.73 4.13
N TYR A 6 -4.67 -13.30 5.32
CA TYR A 6 -3.51 -14.09 5.70
C TYR A 6 -3.90 -15.56 5.82
N PHE A 7 -3.27 -16.39 4.98
CA PHE A 7 -3.47 -17.83 4.94
C PHE A 7 -2.47 -18.49 5.87
N PHE A 8 -2.97 -19.18 6.90
CA PHE A 8 -2.14 -19.86 7.90
C PHE A 8 -2.31 -21.37 7.78
N ASP A 9 -1.21 -22.06 7.49
CA ASP A 9 -1.16 -23.52 7.48
C ASP A 9 -1.01 -24.04 8.92
N GLY A 10 -2.14 -24.38 9.54
CA GLY A 10 -2.14 -24.98 10.87
C GLY A 10 -1.54 -26.39 10.90
N LYS A 11 -1.18 -26.86 12.09
CA LYS A 11 -0.53 -28.17 12.31
C LYS A 11 -1.31 -29.40 11.82
N ASN A 12 -2.61 -29.24 11.54
CA ASN A 12 -3.50 -30.30 11.10
C ASN A 12 -3.71 -30.32 9.57
N GLY A 13 -3.01 -29.47 8.81
CA GLY A 13 -3.19 -29.35 7.35
C GLY A 13 -4.49 -28.64 6.94
N VAL A 14 -5.18 -28.03 7.91
CA VAL A 14 -6.29 -27.11 7.66
C VAL A 14 -5.71 -25.71 7.52
N VAL A 15 -6.07 -25.04 6.43
CA VAL A 15 -5.71 -23.64 6.20
C VAL A 15 -6.76 -22.77 6.88
N GLU A 16 -6.33 -21.96 7.82
CA GLU A 16 -7.14 -20.91 8.43
C GLU A 16 -6.91 -19.59 7.68
N VAL A 17 -7.98 -18.84 7.44
CA VAL A 17 -7.90 -17.55 6.73
C VAL A 17 -8.22 -16.44 7.73
N TYR A 18 -7.19 -15.66 8.06
CA TYR A 18 -7.32 -14.52 8.94
C TYR A 18 -7.56 -13.27 8.11
N GLN A 19 -8.57 -12.48 8.48
CA GLN A 19 -8.76 -11.14 7.96
C GLN A 19 -8.01 -10.14 8.84
N LEU A 20 -7.08 -9.41 8.23
CA LEU A 20 -6.32 -8.35 8.89
C LEU A 20 -6.88 -7.02 8.43
N ILE A 21 -7.47 -6.26 9.36
CA ILE A 21 -8.19 -5.03 9.03
C ILE A 21 -7.55 -3.86 9.76
N ARG A 22 -7.19 -2.81 9.04
CA ARG A 22 -6.79 -1.53 9.63
C ARG A 22 -7.69 -0.42 9.10
N PHE A 23 -8.45 0.24 9.98
CA PHE A 23 -9.40 1.27 9.55
C PHE A 23 -8.68 2.57 9.14
N ALA A 24 -7.68 3.01 9.91
CA ALA A 24 -6.85 4.19 9.64
C ALA A 24 -5.34 3.91 9.83
N THR A 25 -4.48 4.72 9.21
CA THR A 25 -3.01 4.53 9.20
C THR A 25 -2.35 4.50 10.58
N ASP A 26 -2.93 5.20 11.55
CA ASP A 26 -2.49 5.35 12.94
C ASP A 26 -3.22 4.41 13.91
N GLU A 27 -4.10 3.55 13.40
CA GLU A 27 -4.80 2.57 14.20
C GLU A 27 -4.12 1.18 14.16
N PRO A 28 -4.28 0.38 15.24
CA PRO A 28 -3.88 -1.02 15.24
C PRO A 28 -4.58 -1.83 14.14
N TRP A 29 -3.92 -2.90 13.70
CA TRP A 29 -4.54 -3.92 12.87
C TRP A 29 -5.39 -4.83 13.74
N SER A 30 -6.66 -4.99 13.38
CA SER A 30 -7.56 -6.00 13.91
C SER A 30 -7.32 -7.34 13.23
N ILE A 31 -7.33 -8.42 14.01
CA ILE A 31 -7.17 -9.79 13.52
C ILE A 31 -8.50 -10.50 13.73
N VAL A 32 -9.11 -10.93 12.63
CA VAL A 32 -10.43 -11.56 12.61
C VAL A 32 -10.32 -12.96 12.00
N LEU A 33 -11.01 -13.94 12.59
CA LEU A 33 -11.12 -15.31 12.07
C LEU A 33 -12.59 -15.73 12.12
N ASP A 34 -13.14 -16.19 11.00
CA ASP A 34 -14.55 -16.61 10.88
C ASP A 34 -15.56 -15.56 11.40
N GLY A 35 -15.22 -14.27 11.25
CA GLY A 35 -16.02 -13.13 11.72
C GLY A 35 -15.85 -12.78 13.21
N GLU A 36 -15.04 -13.51 13.96
CA GLU A 36 -14.71 -13.24 15.35
C GLU A 36 -13.42 -12.40 15.47
N LEU A 37 -13.48 -11.29 16.22
CA LEU A 37 -12.31 -10.47 16.53
C LEU A 37 -11.45 -11.17 17.59
N LEU A 38 -10.25 -11.58 17.21
CA LEU A 38 -9.31 -12.26 18.09
C LEU A 38 -8.46 -11.30 18.93
N GLY A 39 -8.19 -10.10 18.38
CA GLY A 39 -7.36 -9.09 19.02
C GLY A 39 -6.85 -8.03 18.05
N SER A 40 -5.91 -7.22 18.53
CA SER A 40 -5.24 -6.19 17.74
C SER A 40 -3.72 -6.26 17.87
N ILE A 41 -3.02 -5.89 16.79
CA ILE A 41 -1.56 -5.72 16.78
C ILE A 41 -1.19 -4.34 16.23
N GLU A 42 -0.09 -3.79 16.70
CA GLU A 42 0.42 -2.50 16.23
C GLU A 42 1.95 -2.52 16.11
N LYS A 43 2.48 -1.66 15.24
CA LYS A 43 3.92 -1.46 15.09
C LYS A 43 4.31 -0.12 15.73
N LEU A 44 5.04 -0.18 16.83
CA LEU A 44 5.58 1.00 17.51
C LEU A 44 7.10 0.98 17.47
N HIS A 45 7.70 2.08 17.02
CA HIS A 45 9.16 2.21 16.90
C HIS A 45 9.79 1.00 16.18
N ASP A 46 9.17 0.59 15.07
CA ASP A 46 9.59 -0.55 14.24
C ASP A 46 9.52 -1.93 14.93
N THR A 47 8.85 -2.00 16.09
CA THR A 47 8.60 -3.27 16.81
C THR A 47 7.12 -3.58 16.82
N TRP A 48 6.76 -4.77 16.36
CA TRP A 48 5.39 -5.27 16.46
C TRP A 48 5.08 -5.72 17.88
N ARG A 49 3.86 -5.41 18.34
CA ARG A 49 3.31 -5.93 19.59
C ARG A 49 1.83 -6.23 19.44
N GLN A 50 1.35 -7.16 20.26
CA GLN A 50 -0.08 -7.33 20.46
C GLN A 50 -0.57 -6.27 21.44
N ASP A 51 -1.63 -5.57 21.05
CA ASP A 51 -2.25 -4.47 21.79
C ASP A 51 -3.46 -4.98 22.60
N SER A 52 -4.25 -5.89 22.04
CA SER A 52 -5.40 -6.48 22.73
C SER A 52 -5.70 -7.92 22.29
N GLY A 53 -6.60 -8.58 23.01
CA GLY A 53 -7.10 -9.93 22.69
C GLY A 53 -6.38 -11.06 23.43
N ASN A 54 -6.65 -12.29 23.00
CA ASN A 54 -5.98 -13.48 23.53
C ASN A 54 -4.58 -13.62 22.92
N ASP A 55 -3.60 -14.05 23.72
CA ASP A 55 -2.23 -14.25 23.25
C ASP A 55 -2.20 -15.11 21.99
N LEU A 56 -1.73 -14.51 20.89
CA LEU A 56 -1.49 -15.23 19.66
C LEU A 56 -0.29 -16.15 19.83
N SER A 57 -0.31 -17.31 19.18
CA SER A 57 0.89 -18.15 19.13
C SER A 57 2.02 -17.39 18.44
N THR A 58 3.27 -17.59 18.89
CA THR A 58 4.44 -16.92 18.31
C THR A 58 4.56 -17.13 16.80
N GLU A 59 4.18 -18.31 16.32
CA GLU A 59 4.19 -18.67 14.90
C GLU A 59 3.19 -17.82 14.10
N LEU A 60 1.94 -17.74 14.58
CA LEU A 60 0.90 -16.92 13.96
C LEU A 60 1.24 -15.43 14.01
N PHE A 61 1.69 -14.93 15.16
CA PHE A 61 2.07 -13.53 15.33
C PHE A 61 3.19 -13.12 14.37
N ASN A 62 4.26 -13.91 14.28
CA ASN A 62 5.37 -13.64 13.37
C ASN A 62 4.92 -13.72 11.91
N GLY A 63 4.08 -14.69 11.57
CA GLY A 63 3.55 -14.84 10.21
C GLY A 63 2.69 -13.65 9.77
N ILE A 64 1.75 -13.22 10.61
CA ILE A 64 0.90 -12.05 10.35
C ILE A 64 1.75 -10.78 10.22
N THR A 65 2.65 -10.52 11.16
CA THR A 65 3.44 -9.28 11.18
C THR A 65 4.38 -9.20 9.98
N GLN A 66 5.02 -10.32 9.62
CA GLN A 66 5.82 -10.41 8.40
C GLN A 66 4.96 -10.20 7.14
N HIS A 67 3.80 -10.85 7.07
CA HIS A 67 2.88 -10.69 5.93
C HIS A 67 2.43 -9.24 5.76
N ILE A 68 2.15 -8.51 6.84
CA ILE A 68 1.81 -7.09 6.79
C ILE A 68 3.01 -6.26 6.31
N ASP A 69 4.22 -6.50 6.85
CA ASP A 69 5.42 -5.75 6.46
C ASP A 69 5.79 -5.95 4.99
N ASP A 70 5.58 -7.16 4.46
CA ASP A 70 5.88 -7.53 3.06
C ASP A 70 4.92 -6.87 2.05
N GLN A 71 3.83 -6.23 2.50
CA GLN A 71 2.89 -5.59 1.59
C GLN A 71 3.49 -4.37 0.90
N TYR A 72 3.37 -4.34 -0.43
CA TYR A 72 3.96 -3.31 -1.27
C TYR A 72 3.42 -1.89 -1.01
N PHE A 73 2.21 -1.79 -0.45
CA PHE A 73 1.65 -0.50 -0.08
C PHE A 73 2.43 0.22 1.02
N ASN A 74 3.27 -0.49 1.78
CA ASN A 74 4.16 0.12 2.77
C ASN A 74 5.37 0.82 2.11
N SER A 75 5.84 0.33 0.96
CA SER A 75 7.01 0.90 0.27
C SER A 75 6.67 1.95 -0.77
N LEU A 76 5.51 1.86 -1.43
CA LEU A 76 5.15 2.77 -2.54
C LEU A 76 5.19 4.27 -2.17
N PRO A 77 4.74 4.72 -0.98
CA PRO A 77 4.89 6.12 -0.57
C PRO A 77 6.35 6.59 -0.58
N GLN A 78 7.26 5.78 -0.04
CA GLN A 78 8.69 6.09 -0.01
C GLN A 78 9.31 6.06 -1.40
N GLU A 79 8.91 5.11 -2.24
CA GLU A 79 9.38 5.03 -3.64
C GLU A 79 8.96 6.28 -4.44
N ILE A 80 7.71 6.74 -4.32
CA ILE A 80 7.22 7.96 -4.98
C ILE A 80 8.00 9.20 -4.50
N CYS A 81 8.18 9.37 -3.19
CA CYS A 81 8.98 10.46 -2.64
C CYS A 81 10.44 10.42 -3.14
N SER A 82 11.04 9.23 -3.21
CA SER A 82 12.41 9.03 -3.68
C SER A 82 12.56 9.26 -5.19
N ARG A 83 11.53 8.99 -5.98
CA ARG A 83 11.52 9.20 -7.43
C ARG A 83 11.42 10.68 -7.79
N TRP A 84 10.70 11.47 -6.98
CA TRP A 84 10.45 12.89 -7.22
C TRP A 84 10.74 13.77 -5.97
N PRO A 85 11.96 13.75 -5.42
CA PRO A 85 12.27 14.39 -4.13
C PRO A 85 12.17 15.92 -4.17
N ASN A 86 12.23 16.53 -5.36
CA ASN A 86 12.09 17.97 -5.57
C ASN A 86 10.67 18.39 -5.94
N LEU A 87 9.74 17.45 -6.14
CA LEU A 87 8.38 17.73 -6.59
C LEU A 87 7.32 17.25 -5.60
N VAL A 88 7.56 16.15 -4.91
CA VAL A 88 6.64 15.55 -3.93
C VAL A 88 7.12 15.89 -2.52
N GLU A 89 6.22 16.43 -1.72
CA GLU A 89 6.44 16.70 -0.29
C GLU A 89 6.10 15.46 0.54
N LYS A 90 4.93 14.86 0.28
CA LYS A 90 4.43 13.74 1.07
C LYS A 90 3.52 12.84 0.24
N VAL A 91 3.53 11.55 0.55
CA VAL A 91 2.54 10.59 0.09
C VAL A 91 1.89 9.93 1.30
N VAL A 92 0.56 9.84 1.29
CA VAL A 92 -0.25 9.29 2.37
C VAL A 92 -1.08 8.14 1.82
N LEU A 93 -0.95 6.96 2.44
CA LEU A 93 -1.82 5.82 2.17
C LEU A 93 -3.23 6.12 2.71
N GLN A 94 -4.25 6.02 1.87
CA GLN A 94 -5.66 6.16 2.27
C GLN A 94 -6.36 4.80 2.41
N SER A 95 -6.06 3.88 1.48
CA SER A 95 -6.45 2.47 1.51
C SER A 95 -5.39 1.63 0.82
N ASP A 96 -5.56 0.31 0.82
CA ASP A 96 -4.78 -0.66 0.04
C ASP A 96 -4.66 -0.31 -1.45
N THR A 97 -5.62 0.46 -1.98
CA THR A 97 -5.77 0.81 -3.40
C THR A 97 -5.81 2.31 -3.65
N ALA A 98 -5.57 3.15 -2.63
CA ALA A 98 -5.67 4.61 -2.77
C ALA A 98 -4.60 5.38 -2.01
N TYR A 99 -4.05 6.40 -2.67
CA TYR A 99 -3.02 7.28 -2.14
C TYR A 99 -3.37 8.74 -2.37
N MET A 100 -2.97 9.58 -1.42
CA MET A 100 -2.92 11.02 -1.56
C MET A 100 -1.46 11.48 -1.71
N VAL A 101 -1.19 12.29 -2.73
CA VAL A 101 0.14 12.84 -3.02
C VAL A 101 0.07 14.36 -2.86
N ILE A 102 0.97 14.92 -2.06
CA ILE A 102 1.06 16.37 -1.82
C ILE A 102 2.36 16.87 -2.44
N CYS A 103 2.26 17.86 -3.32
CA CYS A 103 3.41 18.44 -4.00
C CYS A 103 4.11 19.51 -3.18
N LYS A 104 5.37 19.77 -3.51
CA LYS A 104 6.14 20.90 -2.97
C LYS A 104 5.68 22.23 -3.54
N GLU A 105 5.94 23.30 -2.80
CA GLU A 105 5.70 24.67 -3.25
C GLU A 105 6.57 25.01 -4.47
N GLY A 106 6.11 25.92 -5.32
CA GLY A 106 6.90 26.50 -6.41
C GLY A 106 7.08 25.58 -7.63
N ILE A 107 6.46 24.41 -7.65
CA ILE A 107 6.50 23.51 -8.82
C ILE A 107 5.46 23.90 -9.86
N SER A 108 5.73 23.59 -11.12
CA SER A 108 4.71 23.64 -12.17
C SER A 108 3.78 22.43 -12.05
N PHE A 109 2.64 22.61 -11.39
CA PHE A 109 1.69 21.52 -11.11
C PHE A 109 1.21 20.81 -12.38
N LYS A 110 0.83 21.56 -13.43
CA LYS A 110 0.45 21.00 -14.74
C LYS A 110 1.58 20.21 -15.42
N SER A 111 2.83 20.62 -15.24
CA SER A 111 3.97 19.85 -15.78
C SER A 111 4.16 18.57 -15.00
N PHE A 112 4.00 18.63 -13.67
CA PHE A 112 4.08 17.46 -12.81
C PHE A 112 2.97 16.45 -13.09
N GLU A 113 1.72 16.88 -13.29
CA GLU A 113 0.60 16.02 -13.68
C GLU A 113 0.96 15.12 -14.87
N ARG A 114 1.54 15.69 -15.94
CA ARG A 114 1.96 14.95 -17.14
C ARG A 114 3.07 13.96 -16.86
N ILE A 115 4.05 14.34 -16.03
CA ILE A 115 5.17 13.48 -15.64
C ILE A 115 4.64 12.34 -14.78
N PHE A 116 3.94 12.66 -13.70
CA PHE A 116 3.41 11.71 -12.74
C PHE A 116 2.53 10.67 -13.43
N SER A 117 1.53 11.11 -14.21
CA SER A 117 0.61 10.21 -14.92
C SER A 117 1.28 9.27 -15.90
N ARG A 118 2.41 9.68 -16.49
CA ARG A 118 3.16 8.85 -17.43
C ARG A 118 4.02 7.80 -16.75
N PHE A 119 4.57 8.10 -15.57
CA PHE A 119 5.64 7.31 -14.96
C PHE A 119 5.22 6.53 -13.72
N VAL A 120 4.20 6.98 -12.96
CA VAL A 120 3.72 6.24 -11.79
C VAL A 120 3.26 4.81 -12.11
N PRO A 121 2.65 4.49 -13.28
CA PRO A 121 2.36 3.10 -13.65
C PRO A 121 3.57 2.15 -13.63
N GLY A 122 4.78 2.68 -13.86
CA GLY A 122 6.02 1.89 -13.83
C GLY A 122 6.54 1.62 -12.42
N LEU A 123 5.96 2.25 -11.39
CA LEU A 123 6.24 1.98 -9.98
C LEU A 123 5.22 1.01 -9.36
N LEU A 124 4.14 0.68 -10.06
CA LEU A 124 3.14 -0.24 -9.53
C LEU A 124 3.58 -1.69 -9.77
N LYS A 125 3.47 -2.53 -8.73
CA LYS A 125 3.78 -3.97 -8.80
C LYS A 125 2.52 -4.83 -8.64
N ASP A 126 1.50 -4.32 -7.96
CA ASP A 126 0.26 -5.03 -7.70
C ASP A 126 -0.64 -5.03 -8.93
N GLU A 127 -1.26 -6.16 -9.27
CA GLU A 127 -2.07 -6.33 -10.48
C GLU A 127 -3.32 -5.42 -10.54
N TRP A 128 -3.66 -4.77 -9.43
CA TRP A 128 -4.86 -3.95 -9.26
C TRP A 128 -4.64 -2.49 -9.68
N ALA A 129 -5.73 -1.81 -10.02
CA ALA A 129 -5.68 -0.37 -10.26
C ALA A 129 -5.52 0.39 -8.94
N ILE A 130 -4.57 1.32 -8.90
CA ILE A 130 -4.32 2.21 -7.76
C ILE A 130 -4.83 3.61 -8.09
N LYS A 131 -5.61 4.17 -7.17
CA LYS A 131 -6.10 5.54 -7.25
C LYS A 131 -5.12 6.50 -6.58
N PHE A 132 -4.75 7.54 -7.30
CA PHE A 132 -3.98 8.67 -6.78
C PHE A 132 -4.84 9.93 -6.79
N GLN A 133 -4.90 10.60 -5.66
CA GLN A 133 -5.37 11.97 -5.57
C GLN A 133 -4.16 12.87 -5.31
N VAL A 134 -3.86 13.75 -6.26
CA VAL A 134 -2.65 14.57 -6.21
C VAL A 134 -3.04 16.03 -6.01
N PHE A 135 -2.46 16.67 -5.01
CA PHE A 135 -2.69 18.08 -4.67
C PHE A 135 -1.42 18.89 -4.88
N ASN A 136 -1.59 20.15 -5.26
CA ASN A 136 -0.52 21.14 -5.12
C ASN A 136 -0.30 21.51 -3.64
N HIS A 137 0.75 22.30 -3.36
CA HIS A 137 1.20 22.58 -2.00
C HIS A 137 0.15 23.23 -1.09
N ASP A 138 -0.65 24.14 -1.65
CA ASP A 138 -1.65 24.93 -0.92
C ASP A 138 -3.08 24.37 -1.07
N PHE A 139 -3.22 23.17 -1.68
CA PHE A 139 -4.50 22.51 -1.95
C PHE A 139 -5.47 23.34 -2.80
N SER A 140 -4.97 24.32 -3.56
CA SER A 140 -5.78 25.14 -4.47
C SER A 140 -6.07 24.47 -5.81
N ASP A 141 -5.31 23.43 -6.17
CA ASP A 141 -5.44 22.67 -7.42
C ASP A 141 -5.16 21.17 -7.17
N ASP A 142 -5.87 20.30 -7.90
CA ASP A 142 -5.79 18.86 -7.74
C ASP A 142 -6.06 18.09 -9.05
N PHE A 143 -5.60 16.84 -9.10
CA PHE A 143 -6.04 15.89 -10.12
C PHE A 143 -6.13 14.47 -9.56
N SER A 144 -7.03 13.68 -10.15
CA SER A 144 -7.15 12.25 -9.88
C SER A 144 -6.53 11.42 -11.00
N LEU A 145 -5.86 10.33 -10.64
CA LEU A 145 -5.31 9.37 -11.59
C LEU A 145 -5.61 7.95 -11.11
N ASN A 146 -6.25 7.15 -11.96
CA ASN A 146 -6.33 5.71 -11.78
C ASN A 146 -5.24 5.06 -12.65
N ALA A 147 -4.25 4.44 -12.01
CA ALA A 147 -3.10 3.84 -12.67
C ALA A 147 -3.08 2.32 -12.48
N THR A 148 -2.77 1.59 -13.52
CA THR A 148 -2.50 0.15 -13.48
C THR A 148 -1.03 -0.12 -13.79
N PRO A 149 -0.44 -1.24 -13.33
CA PRO A 149 0.94 -1.57 -13.64
C PRO A 149 1.20 -1.64 -15.13
N LEU A 150 2.42 -1.26 -15.51
CA LEU A 150 2.90 -1.58 -16.84
C LEU A 150 3.17 -3.08 -16.94
N VAL A 151 2.27 -3.81 -17.60
CA VAL A 151 2.50 -5.21 -17.97
C VAL A 151 3.53 -5.25 -19.10
N TYR A 152 4.81 -5.45 -18.75
CA TYR A 152 5.84 -5.72 -19.74
C TYR A 152 5.73 -7.17 -20.19
N LYS A 153 5.11 -7.42 -21.36
CA LYS A 153 5.27 -8.71 -22.03
C LYS A 153 6.71 -8.85 -22.49
N LYS A 154 7.43 -9.83 -21.93
CA LYS A 154 8.75 -10.22 -22.40
C LYS A 154 8.58 -11.06 -23.67
N GLU A 155 8.36 -10.43 -24.81
CA GLU A 155 8.59 -11.08 -26.10
C GLU A 155 10.07 -11.01 -26.46
N THR A 156 10.56 -12.06 -27.09
CA THR A 156 11.97 -12.38 -27.30
C THR A 156 12.77 -11.36 -28.13
N PHE A 157 12.19 -10.25 -28.57
CA PHE A 157 12.87 -9.20 -29.33
C PHE A 157 12.18 -7.84 -29.12
N GLY A 158 12.73 -7.02 -28.21
CA GLY A 158 12.38 -5.59 -28.09
C GLY A 158 11.23 -5.26 -27.14
N TRP A 159 11.31 -4.08 -26.52
CA TRP A 159 10.30 -3.54 -25.60
C TRP A 159 9.33 -2.65 -26.39
N GLU A 160 8.05 -3.03 -26.50
CA GLU A 160 6.99 -2.11 -26.89
C GLU A 160 5.90 -2.02 -25.81
N LYS A 161 5.46 -0.79 -25.55
CA LYS A 161 4.42 -0.47 -24.56
C LYS A 161 3.06 -0.86 -25.15
N VAL A 162 2.36 -1.82 -24.52
CA VAL A 162 0.96 -2.12 -24.88
C VAL A 162 0.04 -1.30 -23.99
N SER A 163 -0.53 -0.23 -24.53
CA SER A 163 -1.73 0.41 -23.96
C SER A 163 -2.96 -0.37 -24.42
N ARG A 164 -3.70 -0.96 -23.47
CA ARG A 164 -5.06 -1.46 -23.70
C ARG A 164 -6.07 -0.41 -23.32
#